data_AF-A0A2B7Y6Y3-F1
#
_entry.id   AF-A0A2B7Y6Y3-F1
#
_cell.length_a   1.000
_cell.length_b   1.000
_cell.length_c   1.000
_cell.angle_alpha   90.00
_cell.angle_beta   90.00
_cell.angle_gamma   90.00
#
_symmetry.space_group_name_H-M   'P 1'
#
loop_
_entity.id
_entity.type
_entity.pdbx_description
1 polymer ?
#
loop_
_entity_poly.entity_id
_entity_poly.type
_entity_poly.pdbx_seq_one_letter_code
_entity_poly.pdbx_strand_id
1 'polypeptide(L)'
;MGLSCSLPSGVANGTLLGGVVSEKNNCICASGKQAILGMTCYHVVRYDANGNIDPDIQANGAINLTWPFQSPSKDDIKAAEDLARTQISSLRSADPTIASLMVKRQQLGQQRLQEVTDFDPMIGQVVAVSWLRNVPLSTDTSKMAIMDWALVEVTNSRMSVNYIGTIVDGLESQDAKLAWHPVAPSTIKVTSLPTTNSYVFKRGRSTGVTAGILGRFAPASMRISSSPTGLHHRALIVNISPTDGRAFAAAGDSGAWCLNGKGHVVGLVIGGDETDGTALILPMELVFDDMEQLTGWPRGSLELA
;
A
#
# COMPACT_ATOMS: atom_id res chain seq x y z
N MET A 1 0.47 7.83 3.28
CA MET A 1 0.79 6.41 3.45
C MET A 1 -0.53 5.65 3.45
N GLY A 2 -0.52 4.43 2.90
CA GLY A 2 -1.56 3.42 3.02
C GLY A 2 -2.84 3.58 2.19
N LEU A 3 -3.28 2.49 1.57
CA LEU A 3 -4.50 2.29 0.78
C LEU A 3 -5.74 2.17 1.68
N SER A 4 -6.90 2.63 1.21
CA SER A 4 -8.18 2.39 1.86
C SER A 4 -8.73 1.04 1.40
N CYS A 5 -8.92 0.13 2.34
CA CYS A 5 -9.85 -0.97 2.13
C CYS A 5 -11.27 -0.36 2.17
N SER A 6 -11.99 -0.47 1.07
CA SER A 6 -13.34 0.09 0.96
C SER A 6 -14.33 -0.75 1.76
N LEU A 7 -15.20 -0.08 2.52
CA LEU A 7 -16.42 -0.70 3.00
C LEU A 7 -17.27 -1.16 1.81
N PRO A 8 -18.17 -2.15 1.97
CA PRO A 8 -19.11 -2.58 0.92
C PRO A 8 -19.93 -1.44 0.31
N SER A 9 -20.05 -0.30 1.01
CA SER A 9 -20.72 0.92 0.53
C SER A 9 -19.93 1.73 -0.50
N GLY A 10 -18.69 1.35 -0.83
CA GLY A 10 -17.83 2.07 -1.78
C GLY A 10 -17.26 3.39 -1.23
N VAL A 11 -17.59 3.77 0.01
CA VAL A 11 -17.02 4.94 0.69
C VAL A 11 -15.68 4.54 1.30
N ALA A 12 -14.60 5.17 0.84
CA ALA A 12 -13.27 5.02 1.39
C ALA A 12 -13.20 5.78 2.73
N ASN A 13 -13.44 5.09 3.84
CA ASN A 13 -13.13 5.64 5.16
C ASN A 13 -11.64 5.45 5.38
N GLY A 14 -10.89 6.56 5.42
CA GLY A 14 -9.43 6.62 5.47
C GLY A 14 -8.78 5.47 6.24
N THR A 15 -8.07 4.60 5.53
CA THR A 15 -7.33 3.49 6.13
C THR A 15 -5.94 3.42 5.52
N LEU A 16 -4.97 2.93 6.32
CA LEU A 16 -3.53 2.96 6.03
C LEU A 16 -2.95 1.59 5.64
N LEU A 17 -3.83 0.61 5.40
CA LEU A 17 -3.47 -0.79 5.28
C LEU A 17 -3.70 -1.24 3.84
N GLY A 18 -2.76 -2.00 3.28
CA GLY A 18 -2.88 -2.57 1.94
C GLY A 18 -4.06 -3.51 1.78
N GLY A 19 -4.36 -4.21 2.86
CA GLY A 19 -5.39 -5.22 2.97
C GLY A 19 -5.24 -5.96 4.30
N VAL A 20 -6.11 -6.92 4.51
CA VAL A 20 -6.15 -7.75 5.71
C VAL A 20 -5.77 -9.20 5.38
N VAL A 21 -5.01 -9.80 6.27
CA VAL A 21 -4.58 -11.20 6.18
C VAL A 21 -4.97 -11.93 7.45
N SER A 22 -5.14 -13.24 7.35
CA SER A 22 -5.35 -14.12 8.49
C SER A 22 -4.59 -15.42 8.30
N GLU A 23 -4.39 -16.13 9.40
CA GLU A 23 -3.84 -17.48 9.36
C GLU A 23 -4.97 -18.51 9.19
N LYS A 24 -4.79 -19.43 8.25
CA LYS A 24 -5.64 -20.60 8.04
C LYS A 24 -5.67 -21.43 9.31
N ASN A 25 -6.87 -21.82 9.73
CA ASN A 25 -7.12 -22.77 10.82
C ASN A 25 -6.75 -22.29 12.24
N ASN A 26 -6.93 -21.00 12.57
CA ASN A 26 -6.97 -20.49 13.95
C ASN A 26 -5.71 -20.73 14.79
N CYS A 27 -4.56 -20.21 14.38
CA CYS A 27 -3.47 -20.01 15.34
C CYS A 27 -3.52 -18.60 15.95
N ILE A 28 -3.14 -18.61 17.22
CA ILE A 28 -3.51 -17.68 18.27
C ILE A 28 -2.57 -16.48 18.20
N CYS A 29 -3.08 -15.26 17.94
CA CYS A 29 -2.30 -14.06 18.25
C CYS A 29 -2.00 -14.02 19.77
N ALA A 30 -1.08 -13.17 20.23
CA ALA A 30 -0.71 -13.08 21.65
C ALA A 30 -1.92 -12.95 22.62
N SER A 31 -3.11 -12.57 22.12
CA SER A 31 -4.36 -12.46 22.86
C SER A 31 -5.28 -13.71 22.88
N GLY A 32 -4.90 -14.85 22.28
CA GLY A 32 -5.75 -16.06 22.35
C GLY A 32 -6.75 -16.24 21.19
N LYS A 33 -6.80 -15.32 20.22
CA LYS A 33 -7.91 -15.24 19.23
C LYS A 33 -7.42 -15.34 17.78
N GLN A 34 -8.32 -15.73 16.88
CA GLN A 34 -8.11 -15.57 15.44
C GLN A 34 -8.01 -14.06 15.15
N ALA A 35 -6.83 -13.59 14.74
CA ALA A 35 -6.61 -12.19 14.43
C ALA A 35 -6.65 -11.98 12.92
N ILE A 36 -7.55 -11.10 12.49
CA ILE A 36 -7.46 -10.46 11.18
C ILE A 36 -6.45 -9.33 11.34
N LEU A 37 -5.35 -9.41 10.60
CA LEU A 37 -4.24 -8.47 10.70
C LEU A 37 -4.20 -7.58 9.47
N GLY A 38 -4.13 -6.27 9.68
CA GLY A 38 -3.79 -5.32 8.66
C GLY A 38 -2.35 -5.49 8.20
N MET A 39 -2.11 -5.38 6.89
CA MET A 39 -0.76 -5.35 6.32
C MET A 39 -0.43 -3.96 5.81
N THR A 40 0.79 -3.49 6.06
CA THR A 40 1.35 -2.27 5.46
C THR A 40 2.87 -2.40 5.30
N CYS A 41 3.58 -1.33 4.95
CA CYS A 41 5.04 -1.32 4.90
C CYS A 41 5.65 -1.01 6.27
N TYR A 42 6.82 -1.59 6.57
CA TYR A 42 7.56 -1.28 7.79
C TYR A 42 8.04 0.18 7.79
N HIS A 43 8.49 0.71 6.66
CA HIS A 43 8.91 2.12 6.60
C HIS A 43 7.77 3.10 6.89
N VAL A 44 6.51 2.68 6.74
CA VAL A 44 5.33 3.51 7.07
C VAL A 44 5.13 3.59 8.57
N VAL A 45 5.42 2.50 9.27
CA VAL A 45 5.14 2.39 10.71
C VAL A 45 6.35 2.66 11.57
N ARG A 46 7.59 2.64 11.08
CA ARG A 46 8.78 2.80 11.93
C ARG A 46 9.01 4.20 12.54
N TYR A 47 8.12 5.15 12.29
CA TYR A 47 8.25 6.53 12.76
C TYR A 47 7.32 6.80 13.95
N ASP A 48 7.81 7.58 14.91
CA ASP A 48 7.02 8.10 16.03
C ASP A 48 6.07 9.23 15.58
N ALA A 49 5.23 9.70 16.50
CA ALA A 49 4.31 10.81 16.24
C ALA A 49 4.98 12.12 15.80
N ASN A 50 6.29 12.26 15.99
CA ASN A 50 7.10 13.41 15.61
C ASN A 50 7.89 13.19 14.30
N GLY A 51 7.71 12.04 13.63
CA GLY A 51 8.40 11.70 12.39
C GLY A 51 9.84 11.19 12.57
N ASN A 52 10.27 10.91 13.80
CA ASN A 52 11.59 10.30 14.06
C ASN A 52 11.50 8.78 14.00
N ILE A 53 12.58 8.10 13.62
CA ILE A 53 12.62 6.62 13.71
C ILE A 53 12.47 6.24 15.19
N ASP A 54 11.44 5.46 15.49
CA ASP A 54 11.15 5.00 16.84
C ASP A 54 12.24 3.99 17.27
N PRO A 55 13.00 4.24 18.36
CA PRO A 55 14.05 3.32 18.80
C PRO A 55 13.48 2.02 19.39
N ASP A 56 12.25 2.03 19.90
CA ASP A 56 11.63 0.89 20.57
C ASP A 56 11.15 -0.14 19.55
N ILE A 57 10.65 0.29 18.39
CA ILE A 57 10.37 -0.63 17.28
C ILE A 57 11.65 -1.32 16.78
N GLN A 58 12.82 -0.70 17.03
CA GLN A 58 14.12 -1.28 16.71
C GLN A 58 14.72 -2.17 17.80
N ALA A 59 14.31 -2.00 19.06
CA ALA A 59 14.84 -2.76 20.18
C ALA A 59 14.02 -4.03 20.50
N ASN A 60 12.72 -4.03 20.22
CA ASN A 60 11.79 -5.07 20.69
C ASN A 60 11.69 -6.33 19.82
N GLY A 61 12.57 -6.50 18.83
CA GLY A 61 12.56 -7.66 17.94
C GLY A 61 11.40 -7.64 16.91
N ALA A 62 11.38 -8.62 16.01
CA ALA A 62 10.52 -8.59 14.82
C ALA A 62 9.06 -8.96 15.04
N ILE A 63 8.74 -9.57 16.18
CA ILE A 63 7.49 -10.31 16.40
C ILE A 63 7.04 -10.13 17.86
N ASN A 64 5.76 -10.41 18.13
CA ASN A 64 5.12 -10.22 19.44
C ASN A 64 5.26 -8.79 19.96
N LEU A 65 5.22 -7.85 19.03
CA LEU A 65 5.25 -6.43 19.33
C LEU A 65 3.90 -6.02 19.96
N THR A 66 3.98 -5.11 20.92
CA THR A 66 2.83 -4.38 21.48
C THR A 66 3.08 -2.90 21.25
N TRP A 67 3.39 -2.56 19.99
CA TRP A 67 3.84 -1.23 19.62
C TRP A 67 2.69 -0.45 18.99
N PRO A 68 2.33 0.75 19.49
CA PRO A 68 1.19 1.50 18.96
C PRO A 68 1.47 1.92 17.52
N PHE A 69 0.50 1.69 16.65
CA PHE A 69 0.55 2.21 15.29
C PHE A 69 0.39 3.73 15.35
N GLN A 70 1.39 4.48 14.86
CA GLN A 70 1.45 5.95 15.00
C GLN A 70 1.55 6.70 13.65
N SER A 71 1.27 6.02 12.54
CA SER A 71 1.33 6.60 11.20
C SER A 71 -0.04 7.14 10.75
N PRO A 72 -0.13 8.13 9.85
CA PRO A 72 0.95 9.03 9.45
C PRO A 72 1.34 9.94 10.63
N SER A 73 2.56 10.48 10.61
CA SER A 73 3.03 11.39 11.64
C SER A 73 2.26 12.72 11.63
N LYS A 74 2.40 13.54 12.67
CA LYS A 74 1.79 14.90 12.68
C LYS A 74 2.26 15.76 11.51
N ASP A 75 3.52 15.61 11.12
CA ASP A 75 4.10 16.35 9.99
C ASP A 75 3.52 15.89 8.65
N ASP A 76 3.30 14.59 8.50
CA ASP A 76 2.63 14.03 7.31
C ASP A 76 1.17 14.49 7.20
N ILE A 77 0.46 14.56 8.33
CA ILE A 77 -0.91 15.10 8.40
C ILE A 77 -0.89 16.56 7.94
N LYS A 78 -0.01 17.37 8.52
CA LYS A 78 0.15 18.78 8.17
C LYS A 78 0.52 18.99 6.70
N ALA A 79 1.47 18.23 6.17
CA ALA A 79 1.86 18.30 4.77
C ALA A 79 0.68 17.93 3.83
N ALA A 80 -0.13 16.95 4.20
CA ALA A 80 -1.33 16.57 3.46
C ALA A 80 -2.41 17.67 3.53
N GLU A 81 -2.59 18.32 4.69
CA GLU A 81 -3.49 19.47 4.83
C GLU A 81 -3.05 20.65 3.96
N ASP A 82 -1.76 21.02 4.00
CA ASP A 82 -1.21 22.13 3.22
C ASP A 82 -1.35 21.88 1.71
N LEU A 83 -1.11 20.65 1.27
CA LEU A 83 -1.31 20.23 -0.13
C LEU A 83 -2.79 20.33 -0.53
N ALA A 84 -3.70 19.83 0.30
CA ALA A 84 -5.14 19.88 0.04
C ALA A 84 -5.64 21.34 -0.04
N ARG A 85 -5.19 22.21 0.87
CA ARG A 85 -5.53 23.65 0.84
C ARG A 85 -5.01 24.34 -0.41
N THR A 86 -3.79 24.03 -0.83
CA THR A 86 -3.20 24.59 -2.06
C THR A 86 -4.03 24.22 -3.29
N GLN A 87 -4.44 22.95 -3.40
CA GLN A 87 -5.26 22.46 -4.52
C GLN A 87 -6.66 23.11 -4.59
N ILE A 88 -7.22 23.52 -3.45
CA ILE A 88 -8.51 24.25 -3.38
C ILE A 88 -8.36 25.71 -3.87
N SER A 89 -7.22 26.35 -3.61
CA SER A 89 -7.03 27.79 -3.82
C SER A 89 -6.70 28.19 -5.27
N SER A 90 -6.17 27.26 -6.07
CA SER A 90 -5.92 27.50 -7.49
C SER A 90 -7.16 27.13 -8.29
N LEU A 91 -7.75 28.09 -9.00
CA LEU A 91 -8.38 27.97 -10.33
C LEU A 91 -9.61 28.90 -10.49
N ARG A 92 -9.49 29.95 -11.33
CA ARG A 92 -10.62 30.67 -11.93
C ARG A 92 -10.54 30.48 -13.44
N SER A 93 -11.55 29.87 -14.04
CA SER A 93 -11.71 29.82 -15.50
C SER A 93 -13.08 30.36 -15.88
N ALA A 94 -13.13 31.07 -17.00
CA ALA A 94 -14.38 31.56 -17.60
C ALA A 94 -15.09 30.47 -18.46
N ASP A 95 -14.43 29.34 -18.72
CA ASP A 95 -15.01 28.23 -19.49
C ASP A 95 -15.89 27.35 -18.60
N PRO A 96 -17.18 27.11 -18.96
CA PRO A 96 -18.13 26.35 -18.15
C PRO A 96 -17.79 24.85 -18.00
N THR A 97 -17.16 24.24 -19.00
CA THR A 97 -16.71 22.83 -18.93
C THR A 97 -15.55 22.72 -17.96
N ILE A 98 -14.60 23.64 -18.05
CA ILE A 98 -13.47 23.73 -17.12
C ILE A 98 -13.97 24.06 -15.71
N ALA A 99 -14.97 24.94 -15.56
CA ALA A 99 -15.57 25.29 -14.28
C ALA A 99 -16.22 24.06 -13.59
N SER A 100 -16.93 23.20 -14.33
CA SER A 100 -17.51 21.97 -13.77
C SER A 100 -16.44 21.00 -13.23
N LEU A 101 -15.34 20.83 -13.98
CA LEU A 101 -14.19 20.01 -13.55
C LEU A 101 -13.50 20.62 -12.33
N MET A 102 -13.40 21.95 -12.27
CA MET A 102 -12.84 22.68 -11.12
C MET A 102 -13.68 22.48 -9.86
N VAL A 103 -15.01 22.58 -9.95
CA VAL A 103 -15.91 22.34 -8.81
C VAL A 103 -15.75 20.90 -8.29
N LYS A 104 -15.71 19.92 -9.19
CA LYS A 104 -15.48 18.51 -8.81
C LYS A 104 -14.13 18.32 -8.11
N ARG A 105 -13.08 18.98 -8.61
CA ARG A 105 -11.72 18.93 -8.01
C ARG A 105 -11.68 19.62 -6.64
N GLN A 106 -12.39 20.73 -6.48
CA GLN A 106 -12.51 21.46 -5.22
C GLN A 106 -13.26 20.63 -4.17
N GLN A 107 -14.38 20.00 -4.55
CA GLN A 107 -15.12 19.09 -3.68
C GLN A 107 -14.25 17.90 -3.25
N LEU A 108 -13.51 17.29 -4.17
CA LEU A 108 -12.58 16.21 -3.84
C LEU A 108 -11.46 16.69 -2.89
N GLY A 109 -10.95 17.91 -3.09
CA GLY A 109 -9.97 18.52 -2.19
C GLY A 109 -10.51 18.75 -0.78
N GLN A 110 -11.76 19.25 -0.67
CA GLN A 110 -12.44 19.43 0.62
C GLN A 110 -12.69 18.10 1.34
N GLN A 111 -13.14 17.08 0.60
CA GLN A 111 -13.33 15.74 1.14
C GLN A 111 -12.01 15.18 1.68
N ARG A 112 -10.92 15.28 0.91
CA ARG A 112 -9.58 14.85 1.36
C ARG A 112 -9.10 15.59 2.59
N LEU A 113 -9.35 16.90 2.67
CA LEU A 113 -8.98 17.69 3.84
C LEU A 113 -9.73 17.20 5.08
N GLN A 114 -11.02 16.92 4.95
CA GLN A 114 -11.83 16.36 6.04
C GLN A 114 -11.30 14.98 6.47
N GLU A 115 -11.03 14.09 5.52
CA GLU A 115 -10.49 12.75 5.77
C GLU A 115 -9.16 12.79 6.52
N VAL A 116 -8.27 13.73 6.18
CA VAL A 116 -6.97 13.93 6.86
C VAL A 116 -7.18 14.53 8.26
N THR A 117 -8.09 15.49 8.41
CA THR A 117 -8.35 16.17 9.69
C THR A 117 -8.97 15.22 10.73
N ASP A 118 -9.88 14.36 10.30
CA ASP A 118 -10.56 13.38 11.16
C ASP A 118 -9.72 12.11 11.36
N PHE A 119 -8.51 12.06 10.80
CA PHE A 119 -7.70 10.85 10.82
C PHE A 119 -7.14 10.58 12.22
N ASP A 120 -7.61 9.49 12.84
CA ASP A 120 -7.00 8.97 14.06
C ASP A 120 -5.84 8.02 13.70
N PRO A 121 -4.59 8.40 14.03
CA PRO A 121 -3.42 7.57 13.76
C PRO A 121 -3.36 6.30 14.60
N MET A 122 -4.07 6.23 15.73
CA MET A 122 -4.08 5.07 16.62
C MET A 122 -5.08 4.01 16.13
N ILE A 123 -4.79 3.39 14.99
CA ILE A 123 -5.66 2.36 14.40
C ILE A 123 -5.52 0.97 15.07
N GLY A 124 -4.47 0.77 15.86
CA GLY A 124 -4.18 -0.52 16.46
C GLY A 124 -2.72 -0.67 16.91
N GLN A 125 -2.26 -1.91 16.97
CA GLN A 125 -0.91 -2.26 17.42
C GLN A 125 -0.16 -2.97 16.31
N VAL A 126 1.08 -2.57 16.06
CA VAL A 126 1.99 -3.36 15.24
C VAL A 126 2.40 -4.58 16.05
N VAL A 127 2.23 -5.76 15.46
CA VAL A 127 2.48 -7.06 16.10
C VAL A 127 3.68 -7.79 15.51
N ALA A 128 4.02 -7.52 14.25
CA ALA A 128 5.21 -8.06 13.61
C ALA A 128 5.69 -7.14 12.47
N VAL A 129 6.99 -7.16 12.19
CA VAL A 129 7.62 -6.37 11.13
C VAL A 129 8.73 -7.16 10.44
N SER A 130 8.91 -6.87 9.16
CA SER A 130 10.00 -7.39 8.33
C SER A 130 11.38 -6.90 8.74
N TRP A 131 11.49 -5.67 9.25
CA TRP A 131 12.72 -4.87 9.21
C TRP A 131 13.16 -4.56 7.77
N LEU A 132 13.72 -3.37 7.55
CA LEU A 132 14.38 -3.09 6.27
C LEU A 132 15.63 -3.95 6.13
N ARG A 133 15.48 -5.08 5.44
CA ARG A 133 16.55 -6.05 5.19
C ARG A 133 16.45 -6.62 3.79
N ASN A 134 17.50 -7.31 3.38
CA ASN A 134 17.55 -7.95 2.08
C ASN A 134 17.23 -9.44 2.21
N VAL A 135 16.35 -9.94 1.34
CA VAL A 135 16.01 -11.36 1.23
C VAL A 135 16.28 -11.88 -0.18
N PRO A 136 16.63 -13.15 -0.36
CA PRO A 136 16.78 -13.75 -1.68
C PRO A 136 15.45 -13.70 -2.46
N LEU A 137 15.50 -13.27 -3.72
CA LEU A 137 14.34 -13.27 -4.63
C LEU A 137 13.92 -14.66 -5.08
N SER A 138 14.85 -15.61 -5.02
CA SER A 138 14.64 -17.01 -5.33
C SER A 138 15.74 -17.81 -4.65
N THR A 139 15.88 -19.08 -5.02
CA THR A 139 17.04 -19.90 -4.64
C THR A 139 18.38 -19.31 -5.11
N ASP A 140 18.36 -18.36 -6.06
CA ASP A 140 19.52 -17.58 -6.47
C ASP A 140 19.80 -16.43 -5.50
N THR A 141 20.74 -16.66 -4.58
CA THR A 141 21.17 -15.69 -3.57
C THR A 141 21.95 -14.49 -4.14
N SER A 142 22.30 -14.50 -5.44
CA SER A 142 22.90 -13.34 -6.10
C SER A 142 21.89 -12.21 -6.37
N LYS A 143 20.60 -12.51 -6.22
CA LYS A 143 19.50 -11.55 -6.41
C LYS A 143 18.77 -11.35 -5.10
N MET A 144 19.06 -10.23 -4.47
CA MET A 144 18.41 -9.82 -3.23
C MET A 144 17.35 -8.77 -3.51
N ALA A 145 16.22 -8.85 -2.81
CA ALA A 145 15.20 -7.81 -2.75
C ALA A 145 15.12 -7.20 -1.36
N ILE A 146 14.71 -5.94 -1.31
CA ILE A 146 14.34 -5.33 -0.03
C ILE A 146 13.07 -6.00 0.49
N MET A 147 13.00 -6.24 1.79
CA MET A 147 11.77 -6.65 2.45
C MET A 147 11.25 -5.52 3.33
N ASP A 148 9.96 -5.24 3.21
CA ASP A 148 9.33 -4.06 3.79
C ASP A 148 7.82 -4.24 4.00
N TRP A 149 7.49 -5.03 5.01
CA TRP A 149 6.13 -5.24 5.49
C TRP A 149 6.04 -5.08 7.02
N ALA A 150 4.83 -4.76 7.49
CA ALA A 150 4.42 -4.76 8.89
C ALA A 150 3.00 -5.33 9.02
N LEU A 151 2.74 -6.05 10.11
CA LEU A 151 1.44 -6.58 10.51
C LEU A 151 0.88 -5.78 11.68
N VAL A 152 -0.40 -5.45 11.59
CA VAL A 152 -1.10 -4.56 12.52
C VAL A 152 -2.38 -5.25 13.01
N GLU A 153 -2.50 -5.45 14.31
CA GLU A 153 -3.77 -5.81 14.95
C GLU A 153 -4.64 -4.56 15.07
N VAL A 154 -5.75 -4.52 14.33
CA VAL A 154 -6.66 -3.36 14.26
C VAL A 154 -7.68 -3.42 15.38
N THR A 155 -7.69 -2.45 16.30
CA THR A 155 -8.48 -2.52 17.54
C THR A 155 -9.89 -1.90 17.46
N ASN A 156 -10.22 -1.16 16.41
CA ASN A 156 -11.32 -0.17 16.47
C ASN A 156 -12.50 -0.38 15.49
N SER A 157 -12.92 -1.62 15.22
CA SER A 157 -14.02 -1.92 14.25
C SER A 157 -13.78 -1.35 12.83
N ARG A 158 -12.57 -0.85 12.54
CA ARG A 158 -12.10 -0.40 11.22
C ARG A 158 -11.64 -1.57 10.34
N MET A 159 -11.99 -2.80 10.72
CA MET A 159 -11.73 -3.95 9.89
C MET A 159 -12.54 -3.80 8.61
N SER A 160 -11.82 -3.65 7.52
CA SER A 160 -12.40 -3.73 6.20
C SER A 160 -12.02 -5.07 5.59
N VAL A 161 -12.93 -5.59 4.80
CA VAL A 161 -12.66 -6.69 3.88
C VAL A 161 -11.75 -6.23 2.74
N ASN A 162 -11.06 -7.16 2.10
CA ASN A 162 -10.27 -6.90 0.89
C ASN A 162 -11.16 -6.66 -0.36
N TYR A 163 -12.13 -5.76 -0.23
CA TYR A 163 -13.07 -5.39 -1.29
C TYR A 163 -12.37 -4.50 -2.31
N ILE A 164 -12.37 -4.95 -3.57
CA ILE A 164 -11.77 -4.23 -4.70
C ILE A 164 -12.81 -3.42 -5.46
N GLY A 165 -14.09 -3.79 -5.38
CA GLY A 165 -15.19 -3.10 -6.06
C GLY A 165 -14.96 -2.89 -7.55
N THR A 166 -15.69 -1.94 -8.13
CA THR A 166 -15.47 -1.47 -9.50
C THR A 166 -14.41 -0.38 -9.54
N ILE A 167 -13.13 -0.77 -9.57
CA ILE A 167 -12.05 0.20 -9.80
C ILE A 167 -12.09 0.84 -11.20
N VAL A 168 -12.87 0.26 -12.12
CA VAL A 168 -13.02 0.71 -13.53
C VAL A 168 -13.33 2.20 -13.66
N ASP A 169 -14.17 2.73 -12.78
CA ASP A 169 -14.59 4.14 -12.83
C ASP A 169 -13.47 5.12 -12.48
N GLY A 170 -12.42 4.63 -11.80
CA GLY A 170 -11.22 5.42 -11.48
C GLY A 170 -10.07 5.23 -12.46
N LEU A 171 -10.24 4.43 -13.51
CA LEU A 171 -9.26 4.26 -14.58
C LEU A 171 -9.52 5.29 -15.69
N GLU A 172 -8.47 5.95 -16.16
CA GLU A 172 -8.57 6.89 -17.30
C GLU A 172 -8.36 6.15 -18.63
N SER A 173 -7.42 5.20 -18.66
CA SER A 173 -7.06 4.44 -19.85
C SER A 173 -8.12 3.41 -20.27
N GLN A 174 -8.53 3.44 -21.55
CA GLN A 174 -9.45 2.43 -22.11
C GLN A 174 -8.83 1.04 -22.15
N ASP A 175 -7.54 0.93 -22.46
CA ASP A 175 -6.82 -0.35 -22.45
C ASP A 175 -6.75 -0.92 -21.03
N ALA A 176 -6.53 -0.07 -20.02
CA ALA A 176 -6.55 -0.50 -18.63
C ALA A 176 -7.95 -0.98 -18.21
N LYS A 177 -9.02 -0.29 -18.65
CA LYS A 177 -10.41 -0.74 -18.42
C LYS A 177 -10.67 -2.10 -19.06
N LEU A 178 -10.20 -2.31 -20.30
CA LEU A 178 -10.29 -3.59 -20.99
C LEU A 178 -9.39 -4.67 -20.39
N ALA A 179 -8.34 -4.31 -19.66
CA ALA A 179 -7.50 -5.27 -18.97
C ALA A 179 -8.07 -5.67 -17.58
N TRP A 180 -9.02 -4.90 -17.04
CA TRP A 180 -9.64 -5.15 -15.73
C TRP A 180 -10.89 -6.03 -15.84
N HIS A 181 -10.75 -7.29 -15.44
CA HIS A 181 -11.79 -8.32 -15.46
C HIS A 181 -11.73 -9.16 -14.16
N PRO A 182 -12.13 -8.59 -13.01
CA PRO A 182 -12.01 -9.25 -11.73
C PRO A 182 -12.94 -10.46 -11.68
N VAL A 183 -12.43 -11.57 -11.13
CA VAL A 183 -13.23 -12.81 -10.99
C VAL A 183 -14.24 -12.73 -9.84
N ALA A 184 -14.04 -11.79 -8.92
CA ALA A 184 -14.85 -11.57 -7.73
C ALA A 184 -14.77 -10.10 -7.28
N PRO A 185 -15.75 -9.59 -6.51
CA PRO A 185 -15.74 -8.21 -6.01
C PRO A 185 -14.71 -7.95 -4.89
N SER A 186 -14.10 -8.99 -4.34
CA SER A 186 -13.03 -8.94 -3.34
C SER A 186 -11.81 -9.72 -3.81
N THR A 187 -10.61 -9.37 -3.35
CA THR A 187 -9.43 -10.19 -3.63
C THR A 187 -9.53 -11.50 -2.85
N ILE A 188 -9.52 -12.61 -3.58
CA ILE A 188 -9.66 -13.95 -2.97
C ILE A 188 -8.34 -14.72 -2.94
N LYS A 189 -7.29 -14.19 -3.57
CA LYS A 189 -6.08 -14.96 -3.82
C LYS A 189 -4.84 -14.08 -4.00
N VAL A 190 -3.74 -14.50 -3.36
CA VAL A 190 -2.37 -14.16 -3.74
C VAL A 190 -1.93 -15.05 -4.89
N THR A 191 -1.32 -14.48 -5.91
CA THR A 191 -0.81 -15.23 -7.05
C THR A 191 0.56 -14.73 -7.46
N SER A 192 1.30 -15.61 -8.13
CA SER A 192 2.54 -15.25 -8.78
C SER A 192 2.38 -14.06 -9.72
N LEU A 193 3.49 -13.34 -9.89
CA LEU A 193 3.54 -12.19 -10.77
C LEU A 193 3.11 -12.59 -12.18
N PRO A 194 2.32 -11.75 -12.86
CA PRO A 194 2.01 -11.97 -14.26
C PRO A 194 3.28 -11.80 -15.10
N THR A 195 3.21 -12.19 -16.37
CA THR A 195 4.31 -11.95 -17.31
C THR A 195 4.65 -10.47 -17.38
N THR A 196 5.94 -10.15 -17.56
CA THR A 196 6.36 -8.76 -17.83
C THR A 196 5.54 -8.19 -18.99
N ASN A 197 5.26 -6.89 -18.94
CA ASN A 197 4.37 -6.15 -19.83
C ASN A 197 2.86 -6.39 -19.62
N SER A 198 2.46 -7.06 -18.54
CA SER A 198 1.05 -7.17 -18.17
C SER A 198 0.57 -5.94 -17.39
N TYR A 199 -0.71 -5.61 -17.53
CA TYR A 199 -1.35 -4.62 -16.68
C TYR A 199 -1.42 -5.07 -15.23
N VAL A 200 -1.12 -4.13 -14.34
CA VAL A 200 -1.35 -4.22 -12.91
C VAL A 200 -2.08 -2.98 -12.42
N PHE A 201 -2.80 -3.13 -11.32
CA PHE A 201 -3.74 -2.15 -10.80
C PHE A 201 -3.52 -1.96 -9.31
N LYS A 202 -3.79 -0.76 -8.80
CA LYS A 202 -3.91 -0.54 -7.36
C LYS A 202 -4.91 0.55 -7.06
N ARG A 203 -5.20 0.77 -5.78
CA ARG A 203 -6.00 1.89 -5.28
C ARG A 203 -5.26 2.69 -4.20
N GLY A 204 -4.18 3.38 -4.51
CA GLY A 204 -3.46 4.14 -3.47
C GLY A 204 -4.31 5.25 -2.82
N ARG A 205 -4.03 5.65 -1.57
CA ARG A 205 -4.71 6.81 -0.96
C ARG A 205 -4.38 8.11 -1.67
N SER A 206 -3.12 8.30 -2.06
CA SER A 206 -2.66 9.56 -2.65
C SER A 206 -3.09 9.66 -4.11
N THR A 207 -2.92 8.59 -4.89
CA THR A 207 -3.20 8.59 -6.34
C THR A 207 -4.58 8.03 -6.70
N GLY A 208 -5.30 7.42 -5.75
CA GLY A 208 -6.55 6.71 -6.02
C GLY A 208 -6.30 5.45 -6.84
N VAL A 209 -7.25 5.12 -7.71
CA VAL A 209 -7.10 4.00 -8.64
C VAL A 209 -6.12 4.38 -9.75
N THR A 210 -5.12 3.54 -9.97
CA THR A 210 -4.13 3.68 -11.05
C THR A 210 -3.87 2.34 -11.71
N ALA A 211 -3.51 2.39 -13.00
CA ALA A 211 -3.01 1.24 -13.74
C ALA A 211 -1.59 1.47 -14.24
N GLY A 212 -0.82 0.41 -14.33
CA GLY A 212 0.56 0.42 -14.79
C GLY A 212 0.94 -0.87 -15.49
N ILE A 213 2.13 -0.88 -16.06
CA ILE A 213 2.67 -2.03 -16.77
C ILE A 213 3.78 -2.64 -15.93
N LEU A 214 3.63 -3.93 -15.60
CA LEU A 214 4.64 -4.65 -14.84
C LEU A 214 5.94 -4.76 -15.66
N GLY A 215 6.99 -4.13 -15.16
CA GLY A 215 8.33 -4.19 -15.71
C GLY A 215 9.14 -5.36 -15.18
N ARG A 216 10.46 -5.21 -15.23
CA ARG A 216 11.43 -6.16 -14.67
C ARG A 216 11.87 -5.69 -13.28
N PHE A 217 12.66 -6.54 -12.61
CA PHE A 217 13.41 -6.09 -11.44
C PHE A 217 14.32 -4.92 -11.80
N ALA A 218 14.40 -3.94 -10.89
CA ALA A 218 15.33 -2.84 -11.02
C ALA A 218 16.75 -3.37 -11.28
N PRO A 219 17.42 -2.92 -12.35
CA PRO A 219 18.71 -3.47 -12.76
C PRO A 219 19.83 -3.16 -11.75
N ALA A 220 19.68 -2.09 -10.97
CA ALA A 220 20.57 -1.68 -9.90
C ALA A 220 19.82 -1.62 -8.57
N SER A 221 20.57 -1.70 -7.46
CA SER A 221 20.03 -1.36 -6.15
C SER A 221 19.62 0.10 -6.14
N MET A 222 18.36 0.38 -5.85
CA MET A 222 17.85 1.74 -5.79
C MET A 222 18.15 2.35 -4.44
N ARG A 223 18.45 3.65 -4.39
CA ARG A 223 18.57 4.35 -3.11
C ARG A 223 17.18 4.81 -2.69
N ILE A 224 16.65 4.22 -1.62
CA ILE A 224 15.44 4.74 -0.98
C ILE A 224 15.89 5.81 0.01
N SER A 225 15.54 7.07 -0.25
CA SER A 225 15.76 8.17 0.68
C SER A 225 15.12 7.82 2.02
N SER A 226 15.86 7.93 3.13
CA SER A 226 15.53 7.45 4.50
C SER A 226 15.84 5.99 4.84
N SER A 227 16.30 5.16 3.91
CA SER A 227 16.75 3.79 4.22
C SER A 227 18.23 3.77 4.64
N PRO A 228 18.64 2.83 5.52
CA PRO A 228 20.04 2.65 5.90
C PRO A 228 20.96 2.44 4.69
N THR A 229 22.14 3.05 4.71
CA THR A 229 23.16 2.86 3.67
C THR A 229 23.67 1.41 3.65
N GLY A 230 23.84 0.83 2.46
CA GLY A 230 24.44 -0.50 2.28
C GLY A 230 23.46 -1.64 2.00
N LEU A 231 22.15 -1.35 1.93
CA LEU A 231 21.16 -2.34 1.49
C LEU A 231 21.00 -2.29 -0.04
N HIS A 232 21.05 -3.47 -0.69
CA HIS A 232 20.72 -3.59 -2.10
C HIS A 232 19.21 -3.67 -2.30
N HIS A 233 18.58 -2.55 -2.60
CA HIS A 233 17.14 -2.48 -2.78
C HIS A 233 16.76 -2.80 -4.23
N ARG A 234 16.57 -4.08 -4.54
CA ARG A 234 15.84 -4.45 -5.76
C ARG A 234 14.38 -4.65 -5.41
N ALA A 235 13.53 -4.15 -6.29
CA ALA A 235 12.10 -4.39 -6.32
C ALA A 235 11.68 -4.49 -7.79
N LEU A 236 10.45 -4.92 -8.03
CA LEU A 236 9.88 -4.86 -9.37
C LEU A 236 9.45 -3.45 -9.68
N ILE A 237 9.73 -3.02 -10.91
CA ILE A 237 9.29 -1.73 -11.41
C ILE A 237 7.90 -1.90 -12.04
N VAL A 238 6.99 -1.01 -11.72
CA VAL A 238 5.75 -0.80 -12.46
C VAL A 238 5.87 0.54 -13.18
N ASN A 239 5.82 0.49 -14.51
CA ASN A 239 5.84 1.68 -15.34
C ASN A 239 4.45 2.30 -15.42
N ILE A 240 4.40 3.61 -15.66
CA ILE A 240 3.16 4.31 -15.99
C ILE A 240 2.49 3.59 -17.18
N SER A 241 1.16 3.44 -17.12
CA SER A 241 0.40 2.99 -18.28
C SER A 241 0.54 4.02 -19.41
N PRO A 242 0.92 3.63 -20.65
CA PRO A 242 1.15 4.54 -21.76
C PRO A 242 -0.01 5.52 -22.04
N THR A 243 -1.22 5.16 -21.60
CA THR A 243 -2.46 5.88 -21.87
C THR A 243 -3.12 6.47 -20.60
N ASP A 244 -2.62 6.20 -19.40
CA ASP A 244 -3.16 6.76 -18.14
C ASP A 244 -2.48 8.09 -17.79
N GLY A 245 -1.24 8.33 -18.24
CA GLY A 245 -0.50 9.60 -18.07
C GLY A 245 -0.24 10.05 -16.62
N ARG A 246 -0.79 9.33 -15.64
CA ARG A 246 -0.64 9.55 -14.20
C ARG A 246 0.45 8.65 -13.64
N ALA A 247 1.17 9.15 -12.64
CA ALA A 247 2.10 8.33 -11.87
C ALA A 247 1.38 7.09 -11.33
N PHE A 248 2.03 5.92 -11.41
CA PHE A 248 1.43 4.70 -10.89
C PHE A 248 1.27 4.81 -9.38
N ALA A 249 2.29 5.27 -8.66
CA ALA A 249 2.24 5.50 -7.21
C ALA A 249 2.87 6.85 -6.85
N ALA A 250 2.46 7.42 -5.72
CA ALA A 250 3.08 8.61 -5.14
C ALA A 250 3.38 8.40 -3.66
N ALA A 251 4.09 9.37 -3.06
CA ALA A 251 4.27 9.42 -1.61
C ALA A 251 2.93 9.21 -0.91
N GLY A 252 2.89 8.14 -0.13
CA GLY A 252 1.73 7.76 0.62
C GLY A 252 0.84 6.69 0.01
N ASP A 253 1.21 6.08 -1.11
CA ASP A 253 0.60 4.81 -1.57
C ASP A 253 1.31 3.57 -1.01
N SER A 254 2.42 3.73 -0.29
CA SER A 254 3.12 2.63 0.37
C SER A 254 2.17 1.78 1.21
N GLY A 255 2.31 0.46 1.09
CA GLY A 255 1.41 -0.52 1.66
C GLY A 255 0.29 -0.95 0.72
N ALA A 256 -0.01 -0.21 -0.35
CA ALA A 256 -1.07 -0.58 -1.30
C ALA A 256 -0.84 -1.95 -1.94
N TRP A 257 -1.91 -2.73 -2.09
CA TRP A 257 -1.86 -3.95 -2.88
C TRP A 257 -1.87 -3.66 -4.37
N CYS A 258 -0.98 -4.35 -5.07
CA CYS A 258 -0.90 -4.41 -6.51
C CYS A 258 -1.65 -5.66 -6.98
N LEU A 259 -2.59 -5.49 -7.91
CA LEU A 259 -3.50 -6.50 -8.41
C LEU A 259 -3.22 -6.77 -9.89
N ASN A 260 -3.46 -8.00 -10.35
CA ASN A 260 -3.57 -8.25 -11.79
C ASN A 260 -4.98 -7.94 -12.31
N GLY A 261 -5.18 -8.06 -13.63
CA GLY A 261 -6.49 -7.85 -14.26
C GLY A 261 -7.61 -8.75 -13.75
N LYS A 262 -7.30 -9.87 -13.06
CA LYS A 262 -8.29 -10.77 -12.44
C LYS A 262 -8.66 -10.37 -11.00
N GLY A 263 -8.09 -9.29 -10.47
CA GLY A 263 -8.28 -8.88 -9.08
C GLY A 263 -7.54 -9.75 -8.06
N HIS A 264 -6.55 -10.56 -8.49
CA HIS A 264 -5.67 -11.27 -7.56
C HIS A 264 -4.50 -10.40 -7.14
N VAL A 265 -4.06 -10.54 -5.90
CA VAL A 265 -2.93 -9.80 -5.33
C VAL A 265 -1.62 -10.38 -5.87
N VAL A 266 -0.80 -9.52 -6.46
CA VAL A 266 0.50 -9.89 -7.05
C VAL A 266 1.67 -9.19 -6.36
N GLY A 267 1.42 -8.09 -5.66
CA GLY A 267 2.49 -7.41 -4.94
C GLY A 267 2.06 -6.37 -3.93
N LEU A 268 3.05 -5.88 -3.17
CA LEU A 268 2.95 -4.81 -2.18
C LEU A 268 3.72 -3.59 -2.69
N VAL A 269 3.07 -2.43 -2.78
CA VAL A 269 3.73 -1.17 -3.18
C VAL A 269 4.58 -0.65 -2.03
N ILE A 270 5.87 -0.43 -2.28
CA ILE A 270 6.84 0.05 -1.29
C ILE A 270 7.40 1.44 -1.60
N GLY A 271 7.14 1.98 -2.79
CA GLY A 271 7.61 3.30 -3.18
C GLY A 271 7.16 3.70 -4.58
N GLY A 272 7.35 4.99 -4.88
CA GLY A 272 7.14 5.59 -6.20
C GLY A 272 8.21 6.63 -6.48
N ASP A 273 8.55 6.81 -7.76
CA ASP A 273 9.40 7.91 -8.21
C ASP A 273 8.50 9.01 -8.78
N GLU A 274 8.54 10.19 -8.18
CA GLU A 274 7.73 11.33 -8.60
C GLU A 274 8.22 11.95 -9.93
N THR A 275 9.45 11.65 -10.35
CA THR A 275 10.08 12.19 -11.55
C THR A 275 9.53 11.54 -12.80
N ASP A 276 9.44 10.21 -12.81
CA ASP A 276 9.01 9.41 -13.96
C ASP A 276 7.69 8.65 -13.72
N GLY A 277 7.12 8.79 -12.51
CA GLY A 277 5.88 8.18 -12.06
C GLY A 277 5.90 6.65 -11.98
N THR A 278 7.08 6.03 -12.04
CA THR A 278 7.24 4.60 -11.81
C THR A 278 7.00 4.24 -10.35
N ALA A 279 6.74 2.96 -10.10
CA ALA A 279 6.58 2.46 -8.74
C ALA A 279 7.35 1.18 -8.49
N LEU A 280 7.61 0.93 -7.21
CA LEU A 280 8.31 -0.23 -6.72
C LEU A 280 7.34 -1.13 -5.99
N ILE A 281 7.33 -2.41 -6.38
CA ILE A 281 6.51 -3.42 -5.72
C ILE A 281 7.35 -4.63 -5.30
N LEU A 282 6.98 -5.24 -4.18
CA LEU A 282 7.45 -6.56 -3.76
C LEU A 282 6.48 -7.64 -4.21
N PRO A 283 6.96 -8.80 -4.72
CA PRO A 283 6.09 -9.94 -5.01
C PRO A 283 5.35 -10.38 -3.74
N MET A 284 4.03 -10.54 -3.80
CA MET A 284 3.25 -10.85 -2.60
C MET A 284 3.54 -12.26 -2.05
N GLU A 285 3.84 -13.22 -2.93
CA GLU A 285 4.27 -14.57 -2.51
C GLU A 285 5.56 -14.52 -1.66
N LEU A 286 6.50 -13.66 -2.04
CA LEU A 286 7.74 -13.45 -1.29
C LEU A 286 7.48 -12.79 0.06
N VAL A 287 6.54 -11.83 0.11
CA VAL A 287 6.11 -11.18 1.36
C VAL A 287 5.48 -12.21 2.30
N PHE A 288 4.60 -13.08 1.80
CA PHE A 288 3.94 -14.11 2.60
C PHE A 288 4.91 -15.16 3.12
N ASP A 289 5.79 -15.70 2.26
CA ASP A 289 6.84 -16.63 2.67
C ASP A 289 7.72 -16.02 3.78
N ASP A 290 8.05 -14.72 3.67
CA ASP A 290 8.85 -14.01 4.67
C ASP A 290 8.12 -13.80 6.00
N MET A 291 6.82 -13.49 5.95
CA MET A 291 5.97 -13.39 7.14
C MET A 291 5.94 -14.72 7.88
N GLU A 292 5.60 -15.81 7.19
CA GLU A 292 5.52 -17.15 7.78
C GLU A 292 6.85 -17.56 8.39
N GLN A 293 7.97 -17.27 7.72
CA GLN A 293 9.30 -17.54 8.25
C GLN A 293 9.60 -16.74 9.53
N LEU A 294 9.29 -15.45 9.57
CA LEU A 294 9.60 -14.60 10.72
C LEU A 294 8.69 -14.83 11.92
N THR A 295 7.40 -15.07 11.67
CA THR A 295 6.40 -15.33 12.73
C THR A 295 6.42 -16.76 13.22
N GLY A 296 7.04 -17.68 12.46
CA GLY A 296 7.02 -19.12 12.74
C GLY A 296 5.70 -19.79 12.34
N TRP A 297 4.85 -19.11 11.56
CA TRP A 297 3.64 -19.71 11.03
C TRP A 297 3.97 -20.80 9.99
N PRO A 298 3.15 -21.86 9.88
CA PRO A 298 3.37 -22.90 8.88
C PRO A 298 3.35 -22.33 7.47
N ARG A 299 4.20 -22.84 6.60
CA ARG A 299 4.25 -22.35 5.21
C ARG A 299 2.91 -22.57 4.50
N GLY A 300 2.42 -21.53 3.83
CA GLY A 300 1.14 -21.50 3.13
C GLY A 300 -0.09 -21.39 4.05
N SER A 301 0.12 -21.10 5.35
CA SER A 301 -0.98 -20.87 6.30
C SER A 301 -1.58 -19.49 6.12
N LEU A 302 -0.90 -18.50 5.55
CA LEU A 302 -1.51 -17.19 5.34
C LEU A 302 -2.57 -17.18 4.23
N GLU A 303 -3.63 -16.41 4.46
CA GLU A 303 -4.69 -16.13 3.50
C GLU A 303 -5.19 -14.69 3.57
N LEU A 304 -5.94 -14.29 2.52
CA LEU A 304 -6.59 -12.98 2.46
C LEU A 304 -7.93 -13.08 3.21
N ALA A 305 -8.17 -12.13 4.12
CA ALA A 305 -9.40 -12.07 4.95
C ALA A 305 -10.51 -11.18 4.37
#